data_AF-R6ZNB2-F1
#
_entry.id   AF-R6ZNB2-F1
#
_cell.length_a   1.000
_cell.length_b   1.000
_cell.length_c   1.000
_cell.angle_alpha   90.00
_cell.angle_beta   90.00
_cell.angle_gamma   90.00
#
_symmetry.space_group_name_H-M   'P 1'
#
loop_
_entity.id
_entity.type
_entity.pdbx_description
1 polymer ?
#
loop_
_entity_poly.entity_id
_entity_poly.type
_entity_poly.pdbx_seq_one_letter_code
_entity_poly.pdbx_strand_id
1 'polypeptide(L)'
;MAMMKLRCVVEHITYQNQENGYSVMRVKVKDYADLVTLVGNLLDVPVGAVLLCDGVWKMDKRYGRQFVCETWEEVMPATLQAER
;
A
#
# COMPACT_ATOMS: atom_id res chain seq x y z
N MET A 1 7.03 -6.26 -17.87
CA MET A 1 6.37 -5.03 -17.37
C MET A 1 7.35 -4.36 -16.42
N ALA A 2 7.45 -3.03 -16.40
CA ALA A 2 8.39 -2.35 -15.51
C ALA A 2 7.86 -2.39 -14.08
N MET A 3 8.69 -2.84 -13.14
CA MET A 3 8.39 -2.72 -11.71
C MET A 3 8.48 -1.25 -11.29
N MET A 4 7.52 -0.83 -10.48
CA MET A 4 7.43 0.53 -9.97
C MET A 4 7.49 0.52 -8.45
N LYS A 5 8.09 1.57 -7.88
CA LYS A 5 8.09 1.84 -6.45
C LYS A 5 6.94 2.77 -6.08
N LEU A 6 6.22 2.42 -5.02
CA LEU A 6 5.12 3.19 -4.47
C LEU A 6 5.34 3.38 -2.98
N ARG A 7 5.53 4.62 -2.53
CA ARG A 7 5.50 4.96 -1.11
C ARG A 7 4.08 5.38 -0.74
N CYS A 8 3.51 4.78 0.29
CA CYS A 8 2.14 5.04 0.68
C CYS A 8 1.92 4.95 2.20
N VAL A 9 0.81 5.51 2.67
CA VAL A 9 0.33 5.36 4.04
C VAL A 9 -0.96 4.56 4.03
N VAL A 10 -1.08 3.53 4.87
CA VAL A 10 -2.30 2.73 4.97
C VAL A 10 -3.37 3.53 5.69
N GLU A 11 -4.45 3.88 4.98
CA GLU A 11 -5.57 4.65 5.56
C GLU A 11 -6.71 3.73 5.99
N HIS A 12 -6.92 2.63 5.26
CA HIS A 12 -7.99 1.68 5.55
C HIS A 12 -7.67 0.28 5.02
N ILE A 13 -8.00 -0.76 5.80
CA ILE A 13 -7.93 -2.16 5.38
C ILE A 13 -9.33 -2.60 4.97
N THR A 14 -9.56 -2.79 3.67
CA THR A 14 -10.87 -3.19 3.13
C THR A 14 -11.13 -4.68 3.33
N TYR A 15 -10.10 -5.51 3.16
CA TYR A 15 -10.16 -6.95 3.33
C TYR A 15 -8.77 -7.47 3.66
N GLN A 16 -8.72 -8.48 4.52
CA GLN A 16 -7.50 -9.24 4.79
C GLN A 16 -7.87 -10.70 5.01
N ASN A 17 -7.19 -11.59 4.30
CA ASN A 17 -7.25 -13.01 4.52
C ASN A 17 -6.07 -13.42 5.41
N GLN A 18 -6.35 -13.90 6.62
CA GLN A 18 -5.30 -14.30 7.57
C GLN A 18 -4.62 -15.62 7.21
N GLU A 19 -5.23 -16.46 6.37
CA GLU A 19 -4.67 -17.78 6.00
C GLU A 19 -3.56 -17.64 4.97
N ASN A 20 -3.72 -16.75 4.00
CA ASN A 20 -2.76 -16.58 2.89
C ASN A 20 -2.16 -15.19 2.79
N GLY A 21 -2.62 -14.23 3.60
CA GLY A 21 -2.12 -12.86 3.66
C GLY A 21 -2.62 -11.91 2.60
N TYR A 22 -3.52 -12.36 1.71
CA TYR A 22 -4.10 -11.51 0.68
C TYR A 22 -4.87 -10.36 1.32
N SER A 23 -4.46 -9.15 0.97
CA SER A 23 -5.00 -7.92 1.53
C SER A 23 -5.44 -6.97 0.43
N VAL A 24 -6.52 -6.24 0.70
CA VAL A 24 -7.00 -5.11 -0.10
C VAL A 24 -7.04 -3.91 0.82
N MET A 25 -6.23 -2.90 0.51
CA MET A 25 -6.07 -1.71 1.33
C MET A 25 -6.32 -0.46 0.50
N ARG A 26 -6.82 0.59 1.16
CA ARG A 26 -6.88 1.95 0.63
C ARG A 26 -5.72 2.72 1.22
N VAL A 27 -4.84 3.21 0.36
CA VAL A 27 -3.60 3.85 0.77
C VAL A 27 -3.50 5.27 0.21
N LYS A 28 -2.94 6.17 1.00
CA LYS A 28 -2.61 7.51 0.56
C LYS A 28 -1.24 7.53 -0.08
N VAL A 29 -1.16 8.01 -1.30
CA VAL A 29 0.08 8.14 -2.08
C VAL A 29 0.34 9.62 -2.30
N LYS A 30 1.61 10.03 -2.20
CA LYS A 30 2.00 11.40 -2.52
C LYS A 30 1.60 11.72 -3.98
N ASP A 31 1.06 12.92 -4.19
CA ASP A 31 0.64 13.44 -5.50
C ASP A 31 -0.62 12.77 -6.11
N TYR A 32 -1.28 11.87 -5.37
CA TYR A 32 -2.60 11.33 -5.72
C TYR A 32 -3.67 12.04 -4.88
N ALA A 33 -4.70 12.57 -5.53
CA ALA A 33 -5.82 13.23 -4.86
C ALA A 33 -6.68 12.22 -4.08
N ASP A 34 -6.96 11.07 -4.69
CA ASP A 34 -7.76 10.00 -4.12
C ASP A 34 -6.90 8.88 -3.53
N LEU A 35 -7.50 8.10 -2.62
CA LEU A 35 -6.86 6.89 -2.12
C LEU A 35 -6.67 5.88 -3.27
N VAL A 36 -5.50 5.25 -3.26
CA VAL A 36 -5.13 4.18 -4.18
C VAL A 36 -5.54 2.83 -3.58
N THR A 37 -6.04 1.93 -4.42
CA THR A 37 -6.25 0.54 -4.02
C THR A 37 -4.92 -0.21 -4.12
N LEU A 38 -4.40 -0.67 -2.99
CA LEU A 38 -3.23 -1.54 -2.89
C LEU A 38 -3.71 -2.98 -2.66
N VAL A 39 -3.20 -3.92 -3.45
CA VAL A 39 -3.50 -5.36 -3.29
C VAL A 39 -2.22 -6.18 -3.30
N GLY A 40 -2.18 -7.26 -2.54
CA GLY A 40 -1.01 -8.14 -2.47
C GLY A 40 -1.03 -9.01 -1.22
N ASN A 41 0.09 -9.66 -0.92
CA ASN A 41 0.27 -10.36 0.34
C ASN A 41 0.91 -9.39 1.37
N LEU A 42 0.08 -8.77 2.21
CA LEU A 42 0.48 -7.75 3.18
C LEU A 42 -0.07 -8.11 4.57
N LEU A 43 0.46 -9.18 5.17
CA LEU A 43 0.10 -9.63 6.51
C LEU A 43 0.54 -8.63 7.57
N ASP A 44 -0.27 -8.51 8.61
CA ASP A 44 0.02 -7.77 9.85
C ASP A 44 0.36 -6.28 9.68
N VAL A 45 0.06 -5.68 8.52
CA VAL A 45 0.24 -4.24 8.30
C VAL A 45 -0.89 -3.46 8.99
N PRO A 46 -0.58 -2.57 9.95
CA PRO A 46 -1.60 -1.75 10.62
C PRO A 46 -2.01 -0.53 9.78
N VAL A 47 -3.19 0.00 10.08
CA VAL A 47 -3.59 1.35 9.62
C VAL A 47 -2.60 2.38 10.20
N GLY A 48 -2.19 3.34 9.38
CA GLY A 48 -1.17 4.34 9.70
C GLY A 48 0.26 3.93 9.32
N ALA A 49 0.50 2.65 8.98
CA ALA A 49 1.80 2.20 8.51
C ALA A 49 2.22 2.92 7.24
N VAL A 50 3.51 3.26 7.15
CA VAL A 50 4.11 3.79 5.93
C VAL A 50 4.80 2.64 5.23
N LEU A 51 4.40 2.35 3.99
CA LEU A 51 4.97 1.27 3.21
C LEU A 51 5.78 1.81 2.05
N LEU A 52 6.88 1.12 1.74
CA LEU A 52 7.52 1.17 0.44
C LEU A 52 7.20 -0.14 -0.29
N CYS A 53 6.45 -0.05 -1.38
CA CYS A 53 5.97 -1.19 -2.16
C CYS A 53 6.66 -1.23 -3.53
N ASP A 54 7.06 -2.41 -3.97
CA ASP A 54 7.46 -2.70 -5.34
C ASP A 54 6.35 -3.51 -6.01
N GLY A 55 5.95 -3.12 -7.22
CA GLY A 55 4.85 -3.77 -7.91
C GLY A 55 4.46 -3.11 -9.22
N VAL A 56 3.25 -3.42 -9.68
CA VAL A 56 2.73 -2.97 -10.98
C VAL A 56 1.30 -2.45 -10.88
N TRP A 57 0.99 -1.45 -11.70
CA TRP A 57 -0.40 -1.01 -11.88
C TRP A 57 -1.17 -1.98 -12.75
N LYS A 58 -2.36 -2.38 -12.30
CA LYS A 58 -3.34 -3.12 -13.09
C LYS A 58 -4.67 -2.38 -13.13
N MET A 59 -5.40 -2.57 -14.22
CA MET A 59 -6.76 -2.09 -14.37
C MET A 59 -7.71 -3.27 -14.25
N ASP A 60 -8.48 -3.32 -13.17
CA ASP A 60 -9.57 -4.26 -13.02
C ASP A 60 -10.85 -3.69 -13.66
N LYS A 61 -11.62 -4.53 -14.36
CA LYS A 61 -12.82 -4.09 -15.08
C LYS A 61 -13.96 -3.65 -14.15
N ARG A 62 -14.00 -4.15 -12.92
CA ARG A 62 -15.07 -3.88 -11.93
C ARG A 62 -14.64 -2.85 -10.89
N TYR A 63 -13.38 -2.89 -10.47
CA TYR A 63 -12.86 -2.08 -9.36
C TYR A 63 -11.94 -0.93 -9.80
N GLY A 64 -11.61 -0.86 -11.09
CA GLY A 64 -10.74 0.18 -11.64
C GLY A 64 -9.26 -0.06 -11.34
N ARG A 65 -8.50 1.02 -11.19
CA ARG A 65 -7.04 0.97 -11.08
C ARG A 65 -6.60 0.47 -9.69
N GLN A 66 -5.70 -0.51 -9.69
CA GLN A 66 -5.13 -1.10 -8.48
C GLN A 66 -3.61 -1.19 -8.63
N PHE A 67 -2.88 -0.97 -7.54
CA PHE A 67 -1.46 -1.28 -7.46
C PHE A 67 -1.30 -2.69 -6.88
N VAL A 68 -0.77 -3.61 -7.68
CA VAL A 68 -0.47 -4.98 -7.26
C VAL A 68 0.94 -4.99 -6.71
N CYS A 69 1.03 -5.07 -5.39
CA CYS A 69 2.26 -5.15 -4.63
C CYS A 69 2.82 -6.58 -4.69
N GLU A 70 4.08 -6.71 -5.09
CA GLU A 70 4.79 -7.99 -5.08
C GLU A 70 5.69 -8.11 -3.84
N THR A 71 6.41 -7.04 -3.51
CA THR A 71 7.21 -6.95 -2.28
C THR A 71 7.00 -5.62 -1.60
N TRP A 72 7.14 -5.59 -0.27
CA TRP A 72 6.99 -4.38 0.50
C TRP A 72 7.87 -4.40 1.75
N GLU A 73 8.13 -3.21 2.28
CA GLU A 73 8.69 -3.02 3.61
C GLU A 73 7.93 -1.91 4.32
N GLU A 74 7.71 -2.08 5.63
CA GLU A 74 7.24 -1.01 6.49
C GLU A 74 8.44 -0.12 6.84
N VAL A 75 8.30 1.18 6.58
CA VAL A 75 9.33 2.18 6.88
C VAL A 75 8.82 3.12 7.95
N MET A 76 9.73 3.64 8.77
CA MET A 76 9.36 4.72 9.68
C MET A 76 8.90 5.94 8.85
N PRO A 77 7.84 6.65 9.28
CA PRO A 77 7.54 7.94 8.69
C PRO A 77 8.79 8.82 8.78
N ALA A 78 9.07 9.59 7.73
CA ALA A 78 10.21 10.50 7.67
C ALA A 78 9.96 11.69 8.62
N THR A 79 9.98 11.43 9.92
CA THR A 79 9.99 12.41 10.99
C THR A 79 11.02 11.97 12.01
N LEU A 80 12.30 12.11 11.64
CA LEU A 80 13.32 12.49 12.61
C LEU A 80 13.16 13.99 12.85
N GLN A 81 12.12 14.37 13.59
CA GLN A 81 12.07 15.66 14.24
C GLN A 81 11.67 15.40 15.69
N ALA A 82 12.58 14.72 16.39
CA ALA A 82 12.70 14.87 17.83
C ALA A 82 13.23 16.29 18.05
N GLU A 83 12.34 17.27 18.06
CA GLU A 83 12.66 18.59 18.60
C GLU A 83 12.90 18.39 20.10
N ARG A 84 14.15 18.56 20.52
CA ARG A 84 14.49 18.94 21.89
C ARG A 84 14.90 20.40 21.88
#